data_AF-A0A5R9QCD0-F1
#
_entry.id   AF-A0A5R9QCD0-F1
#
_cell.length_a   1.000
_cell.length_b   1.000
_cell.length_c   1.000
_cell.angle_alpha   90.00
_cell.angle_beta   90.00
_cell.angle_gamma   90.00
#
_symmetry.space_group_name_H-M   'P 1'
#
loop_
_entity.id
_entity.type
_entity.pdbx_description
1 polymer ?
#
loop_
_entity_poly.entity_id
_entity_poly.type
_entity_poly.pdbx_seq_one_letter_code
_entity_poly.pdbx_strand_id
1 'polypeptide(L)' 'MKPTVRKLTSDEMPASWRPTWVVCWVVELDGAMMGGPYASEAEAQAVANGEKAPDTDHTAL' A
#
# COMPACT_ATOMS: atom_id res chain seq x y z
N MET A 1 -7.41 13.82 8.39
CA MET A 1 -6.29 13.83 7.42
C MET A 1 -6.73 13.19 6.11
N LYS A 2 -5.96 13.32 5.02
CA LYS A 2 -6.22 12.65 3.73
C LYS A 2 -5.24 11.48 3.56
N PRO A 3 -5.68 10.30 3.11
CA PRO A 3 -4.77 9.21 2.77
C PRO A 3 -3.80 9.63 1.66
N THR A 4 -2.57 9.15 1.73
CA THR A 4 -1.52 9.41 0.73
C THR A 4 -1.05 8.10 0.12
N VAL A 5 -0.82 8.12 -1.20
CA VAL A 5 -0.24 6.98 -1.91
C VAL A 5 1.28 7.09 -1.88
N ARG A 6 1.95 6.00 -1.51
CA ARG A 6 3.41 5.92 -1.47
C ARG A 6 3.91 4.70 -2.22
N LYS A 7 4.97 4.86 -3.01
CA LYS A 7 5.70 3.77 -3.63
C LYS A 7 6.71 3.20 -2.64
N LEU A 8 6.70 1.89 -2.46
CA LEU A 8 7.74 1.18 -1.72
C LEU A 8 8.63 0.41 -2.71
N THR A 9 9.93 0.46 -2.44
CA THR A 9 10.93 -0.39 -3.08
C THR A 9 11.30 -1.54 -2.15
N SER A 10 11.92 -2.60 -2.67
CA SER A 10 12.26 -3.80 -1.90
C SER A 10 12.75 -3.50 -0.49
N ASP A 11 13.70 -2.58 -0.30
CA ASP A 11 14.29 -2.27 1.01
C ASP A 11 13.33 -1.61 2.03
N GLU A 12 12.29 -0.93 1.56
CA GLU A 12 11.29 -0.27 2.37
C GLU A 12 10.08 -1.16 2.70
N MET A 13 9.94 -2.31 2.02
CA MET A 13 8.81 -3.21 2.21
C MET A 13 8.95 -4.09 3.46
N PRO A 14 7.83 -4.45 4.11
CA PRO A 14 7.80 -5.50 5.12
C PRO A 14 8.45 -6.80 4.61
N ALA A 15 9.19 -7.49 5.48
CA ALA A 15 9.87 -8.74 5.11
C ALA A 15 8.89 -9.82 4.61
N SER A 16 7.65 -9.82 5.13
CA SER A 16 6.58 -10.74 4.72
C SER A 16 6.12 -10.58 3.27
N TRP A 17 6.41 -9.43 2.64
CA TRP A 17 6.05 -9.17 1.24
C TRP A 17 7.17 -9.50 0.26
N ARG A 18 8.39 -9.70 0.77
CA ARG A 18 9.53 -10.12 -0.05
C ARG A 18 9.56 -11.65 -0.17
N PRO A 19 10.01 -12.22 -1.30
CA PRO A 19 10.46 -11.56 -2.53
C PRO A 19 9.32 -11.31 -3.54
N THR A 20 8.08 -11.62 -3.18
CA THR A 20 6.91 -11.54 -4.07
C THR A 20 6.78 -10.17 -4.73
N TRP A 21 7.12 -9.10 -4.01
CA TRP A 21 7.10 -7.73 -4.50
C TRP A 21 8.50 -7.11 -4.56
N VAL A 22 8.86 -6.57 -5.72
CA VAL A 22 10.10 -5.79 -5.96
C VAL A 22 9.82 -4.28 -5.86
N VAL A 23 8.64 -3.88 -6.33
CA VAL A 23 8.08 -2.53 -6.23
C VAL A 23 6.58 -2.67 -6.00
N CYS A 24 6.02 -1.90 -5.06
CA CYS A 24 4.58 -1.84 -4.84
C CYS A 24 4.14 -0.45 -4.40
N TRP A 25 2.82 -0.25 -4.32
CA TRP A 25 2.20 0.96 -3.81
C TRP A 25 1.40 0.67 -2.56
N VAL A 26 1.38 1.60 -1.63
CA VAL A 26 0.63 1.50 -0.36
C VAL A 26 -0.17 2.77 -0.14
N VAL A 27 -1.23 2.64 0.65
CA VAL A 27 -2.00 3.79 1.14
C VAL A 27 -1.64 4.01 2.60
N GLU A 28 -1.11 5.20 2.90
CA GLU A 28 -0.75 5.61 4.25
C GLU A 28 -1.75 6.64 4.77
N LEU A 29 -2.09 6.56 6.06
CA LEU A 29 -2.80 7.60 6.79
C LEU A 29 -2.11 7.77 8.15
N ASP A 30 -1.75 9.01 8.48
CA ASP A 30 -1.10 9.36 9.74
C ASP A 30 0.17 8.54 10.04
N GLY A 31 0.91 8.18 8.98
CA GLY A 31 2.13 7.38 9.06
C GLY A 31 1.91 5.88 9.24
N ALA A 32 0.66 5.42 9.25
CA ALA A 32 0.31 4.00 9.27
C ALA A 32 -0.12 3.52 7.87
N MET A 33 0.34 2.34 7.47
CA MET A 33 -0.16 1.67 6.26
C MET A 33 -1.58 1.17 6.50
N MET A 34 -2.54 1.69 5.72
CA MET A 34 -3.94 1.27 5.76
C MET A 34 -4.27 0.18 4.73
N GLY A 35 -3.47 0.05 3.66
CA GLY A 35 -3.75 -0.90 2.60
C GLY A 35 -2.57 -1.08 1.64
N GLY A 36 -2.50 -2.26 1.05
CA GLY A 36 -1.43 -2.69 0.15
C GLY A 36 -0.94 -4.10 0.47
N PRO A 37 -0.03 -4.65 -0.36
CA PRO A 37 0.65 -4.02 -1.49
C PRO A 37 -0.22 -3.98 -2.75
N TYR A 38 -0.21 -2.83 -3.44
CA TYR A 38 -0.87 -2.65 -4.74
C TYR A 38 0.14 -2.69 -5.88
N ALA A 39 -0.27 -3.27 -7.01
CA ALA A 39 0.58 -3.41 -8.19
C ALA A 39 0.79 -2.08 -8.96
N SER A 40 -0.10 -1.09 -8.76
CA SER A 40 -0.06 0.18 -9.46
C SER A 40 -0.46 1.36 -8.57
N GLU A 41 0.02 2.56 -8.93
CA GLU A 41 -0.36 3.81 -8.27
C GLU A 41 -1.85 4.07 -8.37
N ALA A 42 -2.44 3.81 -9.54
CA ALA A 42 -3.86 4.04 -9.80
C ALA A 42 -4.75 3.21 -8.87
N GLU A 43 -4.37 1.96 -8.58
CA GLU A 43 -5.11 1.11 -7.66
C GLU A 43 -5.03 1.63 -6.22
N ALA A 44 -3.84 2.00 -5.76
CA ALA A 44 -3.67 2.62 -4.45
C ALA A 44 -4.43 3.96 -4.36
N GLN A 45 -4.46 4.73 -5.44
CA GLN A 45 -5.16 6.02 -5.51
C GLN A 45 -6.68 5.85 -5.44
N ALA A 46 -7.24 4.84 -6.11
CA ALA A 46 -8.67 4.52 -6.00
C ALA A 46 -9.06 4.19 -4.55
N VAL A 47 -8.19 3.49 -3.81
CA VAL A 47 -8.39 3.23 -2.38
C VAL A 47 -8.26 4.50 -1.55
N ALA A 48 -7.23 5.31 -1.79
CA ALA A 48 -7.03 6.58 -1.11
C ALA A 48 -8.20 7.57 -1.32
N ASN A 49 -8.84 7.53 -2.48
CA ASN A 49 -10.02 8.32 -2.83
C ASN A 49 -11.33 7.74 -2.27
N GLY A 50 -11.31 6.52 -1.72
CA GLY A 50 -12.52 5.81 -1.26
C GLY A 50 -13.36 5.22 -2.39
N GLU A 51 -12.83 5.14 -3.61
CA GLU A 51 -13.48 4.52 -4.78
C GLU A 51 -13.42 2.99 -4.72
N LYS A 52 -12.42 2.44 -4.01
CA LYS A 52 -12.23 1.02 -3.74
C LYS A 52 -11.97 0.80 -2.25
N ALA A 53 -12.44 -0.33 -1.70
CA ALA A 53 -12.09 -0.72 -0.33
C ALA A 53 -10.59 -1.10 -0.25
N PRO A 54 -9.92 -0.79 0.87
CA PRO A 54 -8.54 -1.20 1.07
C PRO A 54 -8.42 -2.73 1.07
N ASP A 55 -7.34 -3.22 0.51
CA ASP A 55 -7.01 -4.64 0.55
C ASP A 55 -6.23 -4.86 1.85
N THR A 56 -6.87 -5.57 2.77
CA THR A 56 -6.32 -5.85 4.09
C THR A 56 -5.72 -7.23 4.22
N ASP A 57 -5.87 -8.10 3.21
CA ASP A 57 -5.39 -9.49 3.31
C ASP A 57 -3.86 -9.56 3.34
N HIS A 58 -3.21 -8.49 2.93
CA HIS A 58 -1.78 -8.36 2.90
C HIS A 58 -1.22 -7.30 3.85
N THR A 59 -2.03 -6.52 4.57
CA THR A 59 -1.47 -5.58 5.56
C THR A 59 -0.75 -6.37 6.65
N ALA A 60 0.56 -6.18 6.74
CA ALA A 60 1.35 -6.75 7.84
C ALA A 60 0.87 -6.08 9.13
N LEU A 61 0.03 -6.79 9.90
CA LEU A 61 -0.35 -6.41 11.27
C LEU A 61 0.88 -6.32 12.18
#